data_AF-A0A2M8JUC3-F1
#
_entry.id   AF-A0A2M8JUC3-F1
#
_cell.length_a   1.000
_cell.length_b   1.000
_cell.length_c   1.000
_cell.angle_alpha   90.00
_cell.angle_beta   90.00
_cell.angle_gamma   90.00
#
_symmetry.space_group_name_H-M   'P 1'
#
loop_
_entity.id
_entity.type
_entity.pdbx_description
1 polymer ?
#
loop_
_entity_poly.entity_id
_entity_poly.type
_entity_poly.pdbx_seq_one_letter_code
_entity_poly.pdbx_strand_id
1 'polypeptide(L)'
;MPKDQSIKSVLIIGSGPIIIGQACEFDYSGSQAARSLREEGIKVILINSNPATIMTDPMMADRVYLLPLNVESIEQILQENEIDAVLPTMGGQTALNLCKEADELGIWEKYNCRLIGVDVAAIDTAEDREKFRQLMVKIGMAVAPSRVANSFLEGKEFAQEIGFPLVIRPSFTLGGTGGGFVHSKEDLDGALEKGLKASPIHEVLVEKAVLGWKEYELELLRDCNDNVVIICTVENLDPMGVHTGDSITVAPAMTLSDTAFQEMRNKAILMMRSLGNFTGGCNVQFALNPATEELIAVEINPRVSRSSALASKATGYPIAKIAAKLAIGYSLDELKNQITQTTSAYFEPALDYVIVKVPRWNFDKFKGANDTLGLQMKSVGEVMAIGRSFPEALQKACQSLENEAVGLGYYGKSLMKSEEIVEYIKTPKWDRIFRIKDALMQGSTVKSIAQATGIDRWFLYQIQEICTVEKELSKHTLESLPESLLKEAKKMGFGDAQIAKILNGKCHEDEVYEKRKQLGITRVYKMVDTCAAEFEAKTPYFYSTFEG
;
A
#
# COMPACT_ATOMS: atom_id res chain seq x y z
N MET A 1 -19.33 13.56 27.19
CA MET A 1 -19.75 12.33 26.49
C MET A 1 -18.79 12.12 25.33
N PRO A 2 -18.41 10.87 25.06
CA PRO A 2 -17.36 10.52 24.08
C PRO A 2 -17.68 11.02 22.66
N LYS A 3 -18.95 10.92 22.25
CA LYS A 3 -19.43 11.39 20.94
C LYS A 3 -19.87 12.86 20.96
N ASP A 4 -19.46 13.65 19.96
CA ASP A 4 -19.96 15.00 19.70
C ASP A 4 -21.46 14.98 19.36
N GLN A 5 -22.28 15.47 20.28
CA GLN A 5 -23.75 15.46 20.15
C GLN A 5 -24.27 16.52 19.17
N SER A 6 -23.42 17.45 18.74
CA SER A 6 -23.79 18.46 17.75
C SER A 6 -23.76 17.92 16.32
N ILE A 7 -23.19 16.73 16.07
CA ILE A 7 -23.18 16.06 14.77
C ILE A 7 -24.31 15.03 14.75
N LYS A 8 -25.37 15.32 13.98
CA LYS A 8 -26.52 14.43 13.77
C LYS A 8 -26.58 13.91 12.35
N SER A 9 -26.03 14.65 11.38
CA SER A 9 -25.92 14.24 9.99
C SER A 9 -24.52 14.45 9.41
N VAL A 10 -24.05 13.49 8.63
CA VAL A 10 -22.74 13.52 7.97
C VAL A 10 -22.87 13.24 6.48
N LEU A 11 -22.24 14.07 5.66
CA LEU A 11 -21.99 13.82 4.24
C LEU A 11 -20.68 13.07 4.06
N ILE A 12 -20.72 11.88 3.46
CA ILE A 12 -19.54 11.15 3.00
C ILE A 12 -19.36 11.40 1.50
N ILE A 13 -18.16 11.83 1.12
CA ILE A 13 -17.78 12.00 -0.29
C ILE A 13 -17.04 10.74 -0.73
N GLY A 14 -17.59 10.03 -1.71
CA GLY A 14 -17.01 8.83 -2.31
C GLY A 14 -15.89 9.15 -3.31
N SER A 15 -15.24 8.10 -3.82
CA SER A 15 -14.10 8.21 -4.74
C SER A 15 -14.49 8.33 -6.22
N GLY A 16 -15.75 8.10 -6.58
CA GLY A 16 -16.15 8.04 -7.98
C GLY A 16 -15.69 6.75 -8.67
N PRO A 17 -15.50 6.76 -10.01
CA PRO A 17 -15.18 5.57 -10.77
C PRO A 17 -13.81 5.00 -10.40
N ILE A 18 -13.67 3.68 -10.57
CA ILE A 18 -12.39 2.98 -10.37
C ILE A 18 -11.42 3.35 -11.49
N ILE A 19 -10.24 3.83 -11.09
CA ILE A 19 -9.12 4.15 -11.99
C ILE A 19 -7.81 3.60 -11.41
N ILE A 20 -6.76 3.51 -12.24
CA ILE A 20 -5.42 3.19 -11.74
C ILE A 20 -5.01 4.25 -10.71
N GLY A 21 -4.57 3.81 -9.53
CA GLY A 21 -4.26 4.71 -8.42
C GLY A 21 -5.40 4.89 -7.41
N GLN A 22 -6.66 4.67 -7.80
CA GLN A 22 -7.83 4.88 -6.96
C GLN A 22 -8.92 3.85 -7.27
N ALA A 23 -8.96 2.77 -6.50
CA ALA A 23 -9.81 1.61 -6.80
C ALA A 23 -10.75 1.23 -5.64
N CYS A 24 -10.96 -0.09 -5.44
CA CYS A 24 -11.95 -0.66 -4.53
C CYS A 24 -11.69 -0.34 -3.04
N GLU A 25 -10.49 0.08 -2.68
CA GLU A 25 -10.11 0.44 -1.30
C GLU A 25 -11.04 1.53 -0.71
N PHE A 26 -11.59 2.41 -1.55
CA PHE A 26 -12.47 3.49 -1.13
C PHE A 26 -13.95 3.09 -1.05
N ASP A 27 -14.40 2.11 -1.84
CA ASP A 27 -15.71 1.48 -1.59
C ASP A 27 -15.70 0.72 -0.26
N TYR A 28 -14.62 -0.05 -0.01
CA TYR A 28 -14.40 -0.69 1.27
C TYR A 28 -14.43 0.35 2.40
N SER A 29 -13.60 1.40 2.33
CA SER A 29 -13.49 2.38 3.40
C SER A 29 -14.77 3.20 3.60
N GLY A 30 -15.39 3.66 2.51
CA GLY A 30 -16.66 4.40 2.53
C GLY A 30 -17.81 3.59 3.11
N SER A 31 -17.93 2.31 2.74
CA SER A 31 -18.93 1.40 3.32
C SER A 31 -18.73 1.21 4.83
N GLN A 32 -17.48 1.05 5.27
CA GLN A 32 -17.14 0.90 6.69
C GLN A 32 -17.45 2.16 7.48
N ALA A 33 -17.13 3.33 6.93
CA ALA A 33 -17.43 4.62 7.55
C ALA A 33 -18.94 4.85 7.67
N ALA A 34 -19.69 4.64 6.58
CA ALA A 34 -21.15 4.78 6.57
C ALA A 34 -21.82 3.89 7.62
N ARG A 35 -21.44 2.61 7.68
CA ARG A 35 -21.96 1.69 8.70
C ARG A 35 -21.62 2.15 10.11
N SER A 36 -20.37 2.56 10.35
CA SER A 36 -19.90 2.96 11.68
C SER A 36 -20.59 4.21 12.20
N LEU A 37 -20.87 5.18 11.33
CA LEU A 37 -21.62 6.39 11.71
C LEU A 37 -23.10 6.05 12.01
N ARG A 38 -23.72 5.17 11.22
CA ARG A 38 -25.10 4.72 11.45
C ARG A 38 -25.29 3.95 12.74
N GLU A 39 -24.30 3.11 13.13
CA GLU A 39 -24.28 2.43 14.44
C GLU A 39 -24.37 3.44 15.60
N GLU A 40 -23.86 4.66 15.40
CA GLU A 40 -23.89 5.75 16.38
C GLU A 40 -25.15 6.63 16.28
N GLY A 41 -26.12 6.25 15.44
CA GLY A 41 -27.36 6.98 15.23
C GLY A 41 -27.20 8.28 14.43
N ILE A 42 -26.10 8.44 13.69
CA ILE A 42 -25.88 9.58 12.79
C ILE A 42 -26.54 9.29 11.44
N LYS A 43 -27.28 10.27 10.93
CA LYS A 43 -27.86 10.22 9.58
C LYS A 43 -26.75 10.37 8.55
N VAL A 44 -26.59 9.39 7.68
CA VAL A 44 -25.54 9.38 6.65
C VAL A 44 -26.13 9.78 5.31
N ILE A 45 -25.57 10.82 4.71
CA ILE A 45 -25.77 11.20 3.32
C ILE A 45 -24.48 10.84 2.57
N LEU A 46 -24.61 10.24 1.39
CA LEU A 46 -23.45 9.76 0.63
C LEU A 46 -23.58 10.19 -0.83
N ILE A 47 -22.50 10.75 -1.39
CA ILE A 47 -22.38 11.02 -2.81
C ILE A 47 -21.27 10.14 -3.41
N ASN A 48 -21.58 9.41 -4.48
CA ASN A 48 -20.60 8.70 -5.27
C ASN A 48 -21.14 8.49 -6.69
N SER A 49 -20.37 8.84 -7.72
CA SER A 49 -20.78 8.66 -9.12
C SER A 49 -20.68 7.21 -9.61
N ASN A 50 -20.01 6.32 -8.87
CA ASN A 50 -19.85 4.92 -9.25
C ASN A 50 -21.01 4.05 -8.74
N PRO A 51 -21.87 3.52 -9.63
CA PRO A 51 -23.01 2.70 -9.24
C PRO A 51 -22.62 1.27 -8.83
N ALA A 52 -21.39 0.83 -9.12
CA ALA A 52 -20.92 -0.52 -8.85
C ALA A 52 -20.19 -0.62 -7.49
N THR A 53 -20.74 0.02 -6.45
CA THR A 53 -20.13 0.07 -5.12
C THR A 53 -21.13 -0.34 -4.05
N ILE A 54 -20.65 -1.07 -3.04
CA ILE A 54 -21.49 -1.44 -1.88
C ILE A 54 -21.91 -0.20 -1.11
N MET A 55 -21.04 0.82 -1.02
CA MET A 55 -21.35 2.07 -0.30
C MET A 55 -22.55 2.81 -0.91
N THR A 56 -22.87 2.59 -2.19
CA THR A 56 -24.05 3.15 -2.86
C THR A 56 -25.32 2.31 -2.74
N ASP A 57 -25.27 1.17 -2.06
CA ASP A 57 -26.49 0.41 -1.79
C ASP A 57 -27.44 1.23 -0.90
N PRO A 58 -28.76 1.24 -1.17
CA PRO A 58 -29.73 2.02 -0.39
C PRO A 58 -29.75 1.69 1.12
N MET A 59 -29.21 0.53 1.52
CA MET A 59 -29.12 0.14 2.93
C MET A 59 -27.89 0.72 3.66
N MET A 60 -26.89 1.26 2.96
CA MET A 60 -25.64 1.72 3.57
C MET A 60 -25.72 3.15 4.09
N ALA A 61 -26.49 4.03 3.46
CA ALA A 61 -26.71 5.41 3.88
C ALA A 61 -28.22 5.72 3.96
N ASP A 62 -28.61 6.79 4.65
CA ASP A 62 -30.00 7.24 4.71
C ASP A 62 -30.43 7.89 3.39
N ARG A 63 -29.48 8.54 2.71
CA ARG A 63 -29.63 9.03 1.33
C ARG A 63 -28.36 8.79 0.53
N VAL A 64 -28.50 8.20 -0.65
CA VAL A 64 -27.42 7.96 -1.61
C VAL A 64 -27.66 8.79 -2.86
N TYR A 65 -26.64 9.54 -3.28
CA TYR A 65 -26.64 10.35 -4.48
C TYR A 65 -25.65 9.78 -5.50
N LEU A 66 -26.19 9.28 -6.62
CA LEU A 66 -25.43 8.90 -7.81
C LEU A 66 -25.28 10.12 -8.73
N LEU A 67 -24.56 11.14 -8.25
CA LEU A 67 -24.33 12.39 -8.95
C LEU A 67 -22.85 12.53 -9.35
N PRO A 68 -22.53 13.38 -10.35
CA PRO A 68 -21.15 13.77 -10.63
C PRO A 68 -20.46 14.33 -9.37
N LEU A 69 -19.18 14.03 -9.19
CA LEU A 69 -18.39 14.55 -8.08
C LEU A 69 -17.86 15.95 -8.42
N ASN A 70 -18.73 16.94 -8.35
CA ASN A 70 -18.45 18.37 -8.56
C ASN A 70 -19.15 19.24 -7.51
N VAL A 71 -18.76 20.51 -7.43
CA VAL A 71 -19.27 21.43 -6.41
C VAL A 71 -20.77 21.68 -6.55
N GLU A 72 -21.29 21.72 -7.78
CA GLU A 72 -22.72 21.92 -8.02
C GLU A 72 -23.56 20.79 -7.41
N SER A 73 -23.09 19.54 -7.50
CA SER A 73 -23.77 18.39 -6.90
C SER A 73 -23.68 18.42 -5.37
N ILE A 74 -22.56 18.86 -4.81
CA ILE A 74 -22.42 19.06 -3.36
C ILE A 74 -23.40 20.13 -2.88
N GLU A 75 -23.46 21.26 -3.57
CA GLU A 75 -24.36 22.36 -3.23
C GLU A 75 -25.84 21.92 -3.33
N GLN A 76 -26.21 21.18 -4.38
CA GLN A 76 -27.54 20.59 -4.51
C GLN A 76 -27.90 19.73 -3.28
N ILE A 77 -26.99 18.85 -2.86
CA ILE A 77 -27.21 17.97 -1.71
C ILE A 77 -27.38 18.78 -0.42
N LEU A 78 -26.58 19.83 -0.22
CA LEU A 78 -26.68 20.71 0.95
C LEU A 78 -27.99 21.53 0.96
N GLN A 79 -28.58 21.83 -0.20
CA GLN A 79 -29.89 22.48 -0.27
C GLN A 79 -31.04 21.54 0.07
N GLU A 80 -30.92 20.25 -0.27
CA GLU A 80 -31.95 19.24 -0.05
C GLU A 80 -31.90 18.61 1.36
N ASN A 81 -30.85 18.87 2.13
CA ASN A 81 -30.54 18.19 3.38
C ASN A 81 -29.94 19.14 4.42
N GLU A 82 -30.36 19.00 5.68
CA GLU A 82 -29.63 19.55 6.82
C GLU A 82 -28.42 18.64 7.11
N ILE A 83 -27.20 19.12 6.81
CA ILE A 83 -25.94 18.39 6.96
C ILE A 83 -25.04 19.13 7.96
N ASP A 84 -24.78 18.52 9.12
CA ASP A 84 -23.96 19.14 10.17
C ASP A 84 -22.45 19.07 9.86
N ALA A 85 -22.01 17.98 9.21
CA ALA A 85 -20.61 17.75 8.94
C ALA A 85 -20.31 16.98 7.63
N VAL A 86 -19.09 17.12 7.12
CA VAL A 86 -18.56 16.43 5.94
C VAL A 86 -17.33 15.61 6.33
N LEU A 87 -17.30 14.36 5.88
CA LEU A 87 -16.17 13.45 6.04
C LEU A 87 -15.50 13.18 4.68
N PRO A 88 -14.43 13.94 4.31
CA PRO A 88 -13.80 13.82 3.00
C PRO A 88 -12.68 12.76 2.95
N THR A 89 -12.31 12.15 4.08
CA THR A 89 -11.14 11.27 4.20
C THR A 89 -11.34 9.84 3.72
N MET A 90 -12.52 9.52 3.16
CA MET A 90 -12.92 8.16 2.77
C MET A 90 -12.95 7.93 1.25
N GLY A 91 -12.84 8.98 0.44
CA GLY A 91 -13.01 8.93 -1.01
C GLY A 91 -11.74 9.22 -1.82
N GLY A 92 -10.56 8.96 -1.25
CA GLY A 92 -9.29 9.14 -1.95
C GLY A 92 -9.01 10.59 -2.33
N GLN A 93 -8.27 10.79 -3.42
CA GLN A 93 -7.87 12.13 -3.85
C GLN A 93 -9.06 12.94 -4.37
N THR A 94 -10.00 12.28 -5.05
CA THR A 94 -11.20 12.93 -5.58
C THR A 94 -11.99 13.63 -4.49
N ALA A 95 -12.19 12.97 -3.34
CA ALA A 95 -12.92 13.56 -2.23
C ALA A 95 -12.17 14.74 -1.59
N LEU A 96 -10.85 14.64 -1.40
CA LEU A 96 -10.06 15.74 -0.84
C LEU A 96 -10.04 16.97 -1.76
N ASN A 97 -9.84 16.76 -3.06
CA ASN A 97 -9.82 17.85 -4.05
C ASN A 97 -11.18 18.55 -4.12
N LEU A 98 -12.27 17.78 -4.22
CA LEU A 98 -13.63 18.33 -4.25
C LEU A 98 -13.95 19.09 -2.95
N CYS A 99 -13.47 18.57 -1.81
CA CYS A 99 -13.67 19.21 -0.52
C CYS A 99 -12.95 20.57 -0.43
N LYS A 100 -11.72 20.63 -0.94
CA LYS A 100 -10.94 21.87 -1.03
C LYS A 100 -11.59 22.87 -2.00
N GLU A 101 -12.02 22.44 -3.17
CA GLU A 101 -12.69 23.29 -4.16
C GLU A 101 -13.98 23.91 -3.60
N ALA A 102 -14.78 23.12 -2.87
CA ALA A 102 -15.98 23.62 -2.19
C ALA A 102 -15.66 24.59 -1.04
N ASP A 103 -14.55 24.41 -0.34
CA ASP A 103 -14.08 25.32 0.71
C ASP A 103 -13.63 26.68 0.13
N GLU A 104 -12.87 26.65 -0.95
CA GLU A 104 -12.42 27.87 -1.68
C GLU A 104 -13.60 28.71 -2.20
N LEU A 105 -14.73 28.07 -2.50
CA LEU A 105 -15.98 28.73 -2.91
C LEU A 105 -16.87 29.14 -1.73
N GLY A 106 -16.45 28.89 -0.49
CA GLY A 106 -17.19 29.23 0.73
C GLY A 106 -18.46 28.40 0.94
N ILE A 107 -18.58 27.24 0.29
CA ILE A 107 -19.79 26.40 0.38
C ILE A 107 -20.00 25.89 1.80
N TRP A 108 -18.94 25.45 2.48
CA TRP A 108 -19.05 24.93 3.84
C TRP A 108 -19.52 26.00 4.84
N GLU A 109 -19.00 27.23 4.73
CA GLU A 109 -19.44 28.36 5.54
C GLU A 109 -20.89 28.75 5.23
N LYS A 110 -21.25 28.84 3.94
CA LYS A 110 -22.60 29.19 3.47
C LYS A 110 -23.70 28.29 4.05
N TYR A 111 -23.44 26.99 4.15
CA TYR A 111 -24.39 26.02 4.68
C TYR A 111 -24.12 25.63 6.15
N ASN A 112 -23.18 26.30 6.82
CA ASN A 112 -22.77 26.01 8.21
C ASN A 112 -22.42 24.52 8.43
N CYS A 113 -21.70 23.93 7.47
CA CYS A 113 -21.31 22.53 7.47
C CYS A 113 -19.85 22.41 7.93
N ARG A 114 -19.58 21.60 8.95
CA ARG A 114 -18.23 21.44 9.50
C ARG A 114 -17.45 20.35 8.75
N LEU A 115 -16.18 20.56 8.48
CA LEU A 115 -15.31 19.45 8.09
C LEU A 115 -14.91 18.64 9.32
N ILE A 116 -14.96 17.33 9.20
CA ILE A 116 -14.51 16.39 10.23
C ILE A 116 -13.51 15.39 9.65
N GLY A 117 -12.72 14.79 10.53
CA GLY A 117 -11.67 13.84 10.14
C GLY A 117 -10.37 14.52 9.74
N VAL A 118 -10.41 15.53 8.86
CA VAL A 118 -9.24 16.33 8.45
C VAL A 118 -9.62 17.78 8.12
N ASP A 119 -8.72 18.70 8.47
CA ASP A 119 -8.84 20.12 8.14
C ASP A 119 -8.30 20.41 6.73
N VAL A 120 -8.88 21.41 6.03
CA VAL A 120 -8.40 21.83 4.69
C VAL A 120 -6.93 22.25 4.72
N ALA A 121 -6.48 22.93 5.79
CA ALA A 121 -5.08 23.34 5.94
C ALA A 121 -4.12 22.13 6.02
N ALA A 122 -4.57 21.02 6.63
CA ALA A 122 -3.79 19.79 6.70
C ALA A 122 -3.72 19.09 5.35
N ILE A 123 -4.84 19.04 4.61
CA ILE A 123 -4.89 18.54 3.23
C ILE A 123 -3.91 19.35 2.36
N ASP A 124 -4.05 20.67 2.37
CA ASP A 124 -3.24 21.58 1.56
C ASP A 124 -1.74 21.47 1.87
N THR A 125 -1.37 21.34 3.15
CA THR A 125 0.02 21.17 3.56
C THR A 125 0.59 19.81 3.14
N ALA A 126 -0.21 18.74 3.14
CA ALA A 126 0.23 17.40 2.76
C ALA A 126 0.36 17.23 1.24
N GLU A 127 -0.57 17.81 0.47
CA GLU A 127 -0.64 17.67 -0.99
C GLU A 127 0.31 18.64 -1.73
N ASP A 128 0.56 19.81 -1.16
CA ASP A 128 1.54 20.77 -1.69
C ASP A 128 2.95 20.35 -1.25
N ARG A 129 3.76 19.90 -2.22
CA ARG A 129 5.11 19.40 -1.99
C ARG A 129 6.03 20.41 -1.32
N GLU A 130 5.91 21.69 -1.65
CA GLU A 130 6.77 22.71 -1.06
C GLU A 130 6.34 23.02 0.38
N LYS A 131 5.04 23.09 0.65
CA LYS A 131 4.54 23.23 2.04
C LYS A 131 4.92 22.02 2.89
N PHE A 132 4.76 20.81 2.36
CA PHE A 132 5.21 19.59 3.03
C PHE A 132 6.71 19.64 3.33
N ARG A 133 7.54 19.95 2.33
CA ARG A 133 9.00 20.07 2.49
C ARG A 133 9.37 21.10 3.56
N GLN A 134 8.75 22.28 3.52
CA GLN A 134 8.98 23.33 4.52
C GLN A 134 8.58 22.88 5.92
N LEU A 135 7.45 22.17 6.06
CA LEU A 135 7.03 21.59 7.33
C LEU A 135 8.05 20.55 7.82
N MET A 136 8.49 19.65 6.96
CA MET A 136 9.49 18.63 7.29
C MET A 136 10.79 19.24 7.78
N VAL A 137 11.33 20.23 7.06
CA VAL A 137 12.53 20.97 7.49
C VAL A 137 12.31 21.67 8.83
N LYS A 138 11.16 22.32 9.02
CA LYS A 138 10.80 23.01 10.27
C LYS A 138 10.78 22.08 11.47
N ILE A 139 10.34 20.83 11.31
CA ILE A 139 10.27 19.84 12.39
C ILE A 139 11.55 19.00 12.54
N GLY A 140 12.62 19.33 11.80
CA GLY A 140 13.89 18.61 11.87
C GLY A 140 13.88 17.26 11.15
N MET A 141 12.93 17.04 10.24
CA MET A 141 12.87 15.85 9.41
C MET A 141 13.76 15.99 8.18
N ALA A 142 14.57 14.97 7.90
CA ALA A 142 15.33 14.92 6.67
C ALA A 142 14.39 14.64 5.48
N VAL A 143 14.66 15.29 4.35
CA VAL A 143 13.97 15.13 3.07
C VAL A 143 15.02 15.01 1.98
N ALA A 144 14.66 14.42 0.84
CA ALA A 144 15.55 14.40 -0.31
C ALA A 144 15.91 15.84 -0.72
N PRO A 145 17.18 16.15 -1.04
CA PRO A 145 17.55 17.46 -1.57
C PRO A 145 16.72 17.80 -2.80
N SER A 146 15.93 18.87 -2.72
CA SER A 146 14.99 19.26 -3.76
C SER A 146 14.88 20.77 -3.90
N ARG A 147 14.62 21.25 -5.11
CA ARG A 147 14.36 22.67 -5.41
C ARG A 147 13.28 22.80 -6.47
N VAL A 148 12.36 23.71 -6.25
CA VAL A 148 11.41 24.14 -7.27
C VAL A 148 12.16 24.93 -8.34
N ALA A 149 11.91 24.62 -9.60
CA ALA A 149 12.47 25.32 -10.75
C ALA A 149 11.33 25.81 -11.66
N ASN A 150 11.33 27.12 -11.91
CA ASN A 150 10.38 27.82 -12.77
C ASN A 150 10.94 28.07 -14.17
N SER A 151 12.17 27.63 -14.43
CA SER A 151 12.79 27.72 -15.73
C SER A 151 13.72 26.54 -15.98
N PHE A 152 13.96 26.27 -17.25
CA PHE A 152 14.91 25.25 -17.69
C PHE A 152 16.31 25.47 -17.08
N LEU A 153 16.79 26.73 -17.06
CA LEU A 153 18.13 27.06 -16.57
C LEU A 153 18.24 26.82 -15.06
N GLU A 154 17.24 27.26 -14.28
CA GLU A 154 17.19 27.06 -12.84
C GLU A 154 17.18 25.56 -12.46
N GLY A 155 16.41 24.75 -13.20
CA GLY A 155 16.37 23.31 -13.00
C GLY A 155 17.71 22.65 -13.34
N LYS A 156 18.36 23.10 -14.42
CA LYS A 156 19.66 22.60 -14.87
C LYS A 156 20.80 22.96 -13.93
N GLU A 157 20.79 24.17 -13.37
CA GLU A 157 21.76 24.61 -12.35
C GLU A 157 21.64 23.75 -11.09
N PHE A 158 20.42 23.54 -10.59
CA PHE A 158 20.23 22.70 -9.41
C PHE A 158 20.65 21.24 -9.66
N ALA A 159 20.27 20.68 -10.80
CA ALA A 159 20.61 19.33 -11.18
C ALA A 159 22.13 19.07 -11.17
N GLN A 160 22.93 20.09 -11.54
CA GLN A 160 24.40 20.01 -11.48
C GLN A 160 24.93 20.07 -10.05
N GLU A 161 24.27 20.80 -9.15
CA GLU A 161 24.63 20.91 -7.74
C GLU A 161 24.41 19.58 -6.99
N ILE A 162 23.24 18.96 -7.15
CA ILE A 162 22.87 17.75 -6.39
C ILE A 162 23.26 16.42 -7.08
N GLY A 163 23.54 16.48 -8.39
CA GLY A 163 24.00 15.35 -9.20
C GLY A 163 22.98 14.23 -9.42
N PHE A 164 23.27 13.32 -10.34
CA PHE A 164 22.37 12.23 -10.74
C PHE A 164 22.43 11.00 -9.79
N PRO A 165 21.43 10.11 -9.80
CA PRO A 165 20.14 10.23 -10.50
C PRO A 165 19.20 11.27 -9.84
N LEU A 166 18.29 11.82 -10.64
CA LEU A 166 17.31 12.83 -10.23
C LEU A 166 15.88 12.37 -10.50
N VAL A 167 14.95 12.99 -9.80
CA VAL A 167 13.53 12.94 -10.07
C VAL A 167 13.09 14.33 -10.50
N ILE A 168 12.43 14.42 -11.66
CA ILE A 168 11.72 15.62 -12.09
C ILE A 168 10.24 15.36 -11.90
N ARG A 169 9.55 16.24 -11.17
CA ARG A 169 8.11 16.16 -10.94
C ARG A 169 7.46 17.50 -11.25
N PRO A 170 6.60 17.58 -12.28
CA PRO A 170 5.82 18.78 -12.54
C PRO A 170 4.87 19.08 -11.38
N SER A 171 4.74 20.36 -11.05
CA SER A 171 3.75 20.82 -10.08
C SER A 171 2.35 20.76 -10.68
N PHE A 172 1.34 20.53 -9.83
CA PHE A 172 -0.08 20.47 -10.19
C PHE A 172 -0.44 19.45 -11.29
N THR A 173 0.34 18.37 -11.42
CA THR A 173 -0.01 17.23 -12.28
C THR A 173 -0.41 16.01 -11.45
N LEU A 174 -1.42 15.27 -11.92
CA LEU A 174 -1.88 14.05 -11.26
C LEU A 174 -1.12 12.83 -11.76
N GLY A 175 -0.94 11.84 -10.89
CA GLY A 175 -0.42 10.51 -11.24
C GLY A 175 1.00 10.52 -11.82
N GLY A 176 1.85 11.50 -11.47
CA GLY A 176 3.22 11.58 -11.98
C GLY A 176 3.34 12.01 -13.44
N THR A 177 2.27 12.57 -14.02
CA THR A 177 2.25 13.02 -15.42
C THR A 177 3.35 14.06 -15.67
N GLY A 178 4.16 13.81 -16.70
CA GLY A 178 5.29 14.66 -17.08
C GLY A 178 6.52 14.52 -16.18
N GLY A 179 6.44 13.73 -15.09
CA GLY A 179 7.56 13.41 -14.23
C GLY A 179 8.34 12.18 -14.70
N GLY A 180 9.50 11.97 -14.09
CA GLY A 180 10.34 10.80 -14.37
C GLY A 180 11.71 10.84 -13.71
N PHE A 181 12.40 9.71 -13.77
CA PHE A 181 13.80 9.61 -13.36
C PHE A 181 14.72 10.11 -14.48
N VAL A 182 15.78 10.79 -14.07
CA VAL A 182 16.87 11.22 -14.94
C VAL A 182 18.15 10.58 -14.42
N HIS A 183 18.69 9.63 -15.18
CA HIS A 183 19.85 8.84 -14.75
C HIS A 183 21.18 9.48 -15.13
N SER A 184 21.19 10.29 -16.19
CA SER A 184 22.40 10.93 -16.69
C SER A 184 22.15 12.36 -17.17
N LYS A 185 23.24 13.07 -17.47
CA LYS A 185 23.21 14.46 -17.93
C LYS A 185 22.56 14.60 -19.30
N GLU A 186 22.70 13.59 -20.14
CA GLU A 186 22.19 13.55 -21.51
C GLU A 186 20.65 13.54 -21.53
N ASP A 187 20.03 12.92 -20.53
CA ASP A 187 18.57 12.82 -20.41
C ASP A 187 17.93 14.05 -19.76
N LEU A 188 18.72 14.89 -19.06
CA LEU A 188 18.23 15.99 -18.23
C LEU A 188 17.44 17.03 -19.04
N ASP A 189 17.99 17.47 -20.17
CA ASP A 189 17.44 18.58 -20.93
C ASP A 189 16.03 18.23 -21.45
N GLY A 190 15.86 17.03 -22.02
CA GLY A 190 14.57 16.54 -22.50
C GLY A 190 13.55 16.33 -21.37
N ALA A 191 14.00 15.85 -20.22
CA ALA A 191 13.13 15.61 -19.06
C ALA A 191 12.64 16.92 -18.42
N LEU A 192 13.52 17.94 -18.29
CA LEU A 192 13.14 19.27 -17.78
C LEU A 192 12.14 19.96 -18.71
N GLU A 193 12.38 19.96 -20.01
CA GLU A 193 11.44 20.55 -20.97
C GLU A 193 10.07 19.89 -20.92
N LYS A 194 10.03 18.56 -20.90
CA LYS A 194 8.79 17.80 -20.80
C LYS A 194 8.06 18.13 -19.50
N GLY A 195 8.77 18.18 -18.39
CA GLY A 195 8.19 18.47 -17.09
C GLY A 195 7.59 19.88 -17.01
N LEU A 196 8.35 20.88 -17.44
CA LEU A 196 7.90 22.29 -17.44
C LEU A 196 6.71 22.52 -18.39
N LYS A 197 6.66 21.82 -19.54
CA LYS A 197 5.50 21.86 -20.46
C LYS A 197 4.27 21.15 -19.89
N ALA A 198 4.46 20.13 -19.06
CA ALA A 198 3.38 19.38 -18.46
C ALA A 198 2.73 20.11 -17.27
N SER A 199 3.49 20.96 -16.57
CA SER A 199 2.99 21.77 -15.47
C SER A 199 2.09 22.90 -15.96
N PRO A 200 0.85 23.04 -15.47
CA PRO A 200 -0.04 24.15 -15.81
C PRO A 200 0.52 25.54 -15.45
N ILE A 201 1.42 25.58 -14.47
CA ILE A 201 2.05 26.81 -13.97
C ILE A 201 3.53 26.92 -14.40
N HIS A 202 3.98 26.05 -15.32
CA HIS A 202 5.36 26.02 -15.82
C HIS A 202 6.43 25.83 -14.72
N GLU A 203 6.14 24.94 -13.77
CA GLU A 203 6.97 24.69 -12.59
C GLU A 203 7.27 23.18 -12.43
N VAL A 204 8.52 22.84 -12.09
CA VAL A 204 8.93 21.47 -11.75
C VAL A 204 9.72 21.43 -10.44
N LEU A 205 9.50 20.41 -9.62
CA LEU A 205 10.39 20.03 -8.54
C LEU A 205 11.51 19.17 -9.09
N VAL A 206 12.76 19.63 -8.95
CA VAL A 206 13.97 18.85 -9.22
C VAL A 206 14.47 18.30 -7.89
N GLU A 207 14.53 16.98 -7.75
CA GLU A 207 14.82 16.29 -6.49
C GLU A 207 15.88 15.21 -6.68
N LYS A 208 16.70 14.97 -5.65
CA LYS A 208 17.65 13.87 -5.64
C LYS A 208 16.91 12.53 -5.58
N ALA A 209 17.16 11.65 -6.54
CA ALA A 209 16.56 10.32 -6.53
C ALA A 209 17.30 9.42 -5.53
N VAL A 210 16.61 8.92 -4.51
CA VAL A 210 17.13 7.93 -3.56
C VAL A 210 16.94 6.49 -4.05
N LEU A 211 17.26 6.24 -5.31
CA LEU A 211 17.06 4.92 -5.93
C LEU A 211 17.81 3.82 -5.16
N GLY A 212 17.12 2.71 -4.90
CA GLY A 212 17.69 1.57 -4.17
C GLY A 212 17.68 1.70 -2.65
N TRP A 213 17.19 2.82 -2.08
CA TRP A 213 16.88 2.90 -0.66
C TRP A 213 15.67 2.03 -0.33
N LYS A 214 15.60 1.55 0.92
CA LYS A 214 14.43 0.80 1.40
C LYS A 214 13.25 1.76 1.54
N GLU A 215 12.05 1.29 1.22
CA GLU A 215 10.82 2.08 1.32
C GLU A 215 9.88 1.46 2.35
N TYR A 216 9.40 2.28 3.27
CA TYR A 216 8.55 1.88 4.39
C TYR A 216 7.31 2.75 4.49
N GLU A 217 6.22 2.14 4.91
CA GLU A 217 4.94 2.82 5.13
C GLU A 217 4.40 2.50 6.52
N LEU A 218 3.94 3.52 7.24
CA LEU A 218 3.29 3.38 8.53
C LEU A 218 1.85 3.84 8.41
N GLU A 219 0.93 3.00 8.88
CA GLU A 219 -0.48 3.35 9.04
C GLU A 219 -0.73 3.79 10.48
N LEU A 220 -1.20 5.02 10.66
CA LEU A 220 -1.43 5.64 11.96
C LEU A 220 -2.91 5.95 12.16
N LEU A 221 -3.32 5.97 13.42
CA LEU A 221 -4.55 6.60 13.87
C LEU A 221 -4.24 7.60 14.98
N ARG A 222 -4.94 8.74 14.97
CA ARG A 222 -4.89 9.75 16.02
C ARG A 222 -6.29 10.17 16.44
N ASP A 223 -6.50 10.30 17.74
CA ASP A 223 -7.75 10.80 18.31
C ASP A 223 -7.66 12.24 18.83
N CYS A 224 -8.78 12.75 19.35
CA CYS A 224 -8.91 14.10 19.88
C CYS A 224 -8.11 14.34 21.18
N ASN A 225 -7.69 13.28 21.86
CA ASN A 225 -6.88 13.34 23.08
C ASN A 225 -5.36 13.29 22.78
N ASP A 226 -4.99 13.39 21.50
CA ASP A 226 -3.61 13.26 21.01
C ASP A 226 -2.97 11.89 21.25
N ASN A 227 -3.79 10.85 21.47
CA ASN A 227 -3.32 9.48 21.41
C ASN A 227 -3.01 9.13 19.96
N VAL A 228 -1.85 8.51 19.72
CA VAL A 228 -1.43 8.04 18.40
C VAL A 228 -1.01 6.58 18.50
N VAL A 229 -1.48 5.75 17.56
CA VAL A 229 -1.09 4.34 17.44
C VAL A 229 -0.62 4.02 16.04
N ILE A 230 0.42 3.18 15.93
CA ILE A 230 0.84 2.57 14.67
C ILE A 230 0.08 1.26 14.49
N ILE A 231 -0.79 1.21 13.48
CA ILE A 231 -1.62 0.05 13.19
C ILE A 231 -0.84 -1.00 12.41
N CYS A 232 -0.04 -0.56 11.44
CA CYS A 232 0.72 -1.48 10.60
C CYS A 232 1.98 -0.79 10.08
N THR A 233 3.05 -1.57 9.97
CA THR A 233 4.28 -1.18 9.30
C THR A 233 4.49 -2.08 8.10
N VAL A 234 4.62 -1.46 6.94
CA VAL A 234 4.75 -2.12 5.65
C VAL A 234 6.16 -1.87 5.14
N GLU A 235 6.85 -2.93 4.72
CA GLU A 235 8.14 -2.86 4.03
C GLU A 235 7.94 -3.21 2.56
N ASN A 236 8.49 -2.37 1.69
CA ASN A 236 8.47 -2.62 0.25
C ASN A 236 9.64 -3.56 -0.10
N LEU A 237 9.34 -4.65 -0.82
CA LEU A 237 10.36 -5.55 -1.37
C LEU A 237 11.09 -4.86 -2.52
N ASP A 238 10.33 -4.22 -3.42
CA ASP A 238 10.87 -3.37 -4.47
C ASP A 238 11.37 -2.06 -3.84
N PRO A 239 12.64 -1.66 -4.02
CA PRO A 239 13.17 -0.47 -3.36
C PRO A 239 12.66 0.83 -4.00
N MET A 240 12.95 1.96 -3.33
CA MET A 240 12.68 3.32 -3.82
C MET A 240 13.04 3.44 -5.30
N GLY A 241 12.05 3.86 -6.10
CA GLY A 241 12.12 3.82 -7.55
C GLY A 241 10.86 3.23 -8.19
N VAL A 242 10.19 2.33 -7.47
CA VAL A 242 8.90 1.74 -7.84
C VAL A 242 7.86 2.26 -6.87
N HIS A 243 6.76 2.83 -7.38
CA HIS A 243 5.67 3.34 -6.55
C HIS A 243 5.10 2.20 -5.68
N THR A 244 4.85 2.43 -4.39
CA THR A 244 4.32 1.45 -3.41
C THR A 244 3.14 0.61 -3.94
N GLY A 245 2.20 1.29 -4.63
CA GLY A 245 1.10 0.66 -5.36
C GLY A 245 1.49 -0.42 -6.38
N ASP A 246 2.62 -0.26 -7.07
CA ASP A 246 3.24 -1.20 -8.01
C ASP A 246 4.35 -2.06 -7.38
N SER A 247 4.67 -1.87 -6.10
CA SER A 247 5.65 -2.67 -5.38
C SER A 247 5.01 -3.93 -4.78
N ILE A 248 5.76 -5.02 -4.71
CA ILE A 248 5.50 -6.10 -3.76
C ILE A 248 5.79 -5.55 -2.37
N THR A 249 4.86 -5.71 -1.43
CA THR A 249 5.03 -5.22 -0.06
C THR A 249 4.72 -6.29 0.96
N VAL A 250 5.32 -6.18 2.14
CA VAL A 250 5.17 -7.13 3.24
C VAL A 250 4.78 -6.44 4.53
N ALA A 251 3.99 -7.12 5.35
CA ALA A 251 3.69 -6.70 6.71
C ALA A 251 3.85 -7.90 7.67
N PRO A 252 4.50 -7.74 8.84
CA PRO A 252 5.19 -6.52 9.31
C PRO A 252 6.49 -6.25 8.52
N ALA A 253 7.21 -5.18 8.88
CA ALA A 253 8.57 -4.96 8.40
C ALA A 253 9.51 -6.10 8.85
N MET A 254 10.44 -6.50 7.98
CA MET A 254 11.30 -7.68 8.14
C MET A 254 12.76 -7.31 8.43
N THR A 255 13.22 -6.17 7.91
CA THR A 255 14.67 -5.85 7.87
C THR A 255 15.03 -4.55 8.60
N LEU A 256 14.12 -4.03 9.41
CA LEU A 256 14.39 -2.91 10.32
C LEU A 256 15.00 -3.40 11.63
N SER A 257 16.05 -2.72 12.09
CA SER A 257 16.46 -2.79 13.48
C SER A 257 15.39 -2.14 14.38
N ASP A 258 15.26 -2.58 15.63
CA ASP A 258 14.30 -1.96 16.56
C ASP A 258 14.61 -0.46 16.74
N THR A 259 15.88 -0.07 16.83
CA THR A 259 16.28 1.34 16.89
C THR A 259 15.76 2.15 15.70
N ALA A 260 15.97 1.66 14.47
CA ALA A 260 15.50 2.33 13.27
C ALA A 260 13.96 2.36 13.21
N PHE A 261 13.30 1.29 13.66
CA PHE A 261 11.84 1.23 13.75
C PHE A 261 11.29 2.26 14.75
N GLN A 262 11.85 2.35 15.95
CA GLN A 262 11.41 3.33 16.96
C GLN A 262 11.67 4.77 16.51
N GLU A 263 12.79 5.03 15.83
CA GLU A 263 13.04 6.35 15.22
C GLU A 263 11.99 6.68 14.17
N MET A 264 11.67 5.74 13.28
CA MET A 264 10.64 5.89 12.24
C MET A 264 9.25 6.10 12.85
N ARG A 265 8.90 5.33 13.88
CA ARG A 265 7.66 5.46 14.66
C ARG A 265 7.53 6.86 15.27
N ASN A 266 8.57 7.33 15.96
CA ASN A 266 8.58 8.65 16.59
C ASN A 266 8.44 9.77 15.56
N LYS A 267 9.14 9.64 14.43
CA LYS A 267 9.08 10.57 13.30
C LYS A 267 7.70 10.59 12.65
N ALA A 268 7.05 9.44 12.46
CA ALA A 268 5.71 9.36 11.91
C ALA A 268 4.68 10.05 12.82
N ILE A 269 4.76 9.82 14.14
CA ILE A 269 3.92 10.50 15.13
C ILE A 269 4.13 12.01 15.09
N LEU A 270 5.38 12.47 15.01
CA LEU A 270 5.71 13.88 14.91
C LEU A 270 5.15 14.51 13.63
N MET A 271 5.29 13.84 12.48
CA MET A 271 4.73 14.30 11.21
C MET A 271 3.21 14.45 11.28
N MET A 272 2.53 13.43 11.80
CA MET A 272 1.07 13.44 11.95
C MET A 272 0.60 14.59 12.86
N ARG A 273 1.27 14.81 14.00
CA ARG A 273 0.97 15.93 14.92
C ARG A 273 1.23 17.30 14.29
N SER A 274 2.20 17.39 13.39
CA SER A 274 2.63 18.65 12.79
C SER A 274 1.70 19.12 11.67
N LEU A 275 0.84 18.26 11.13
CA LEU A 275 -0.14 18.61 10.10
C LEU A 275 -1.36 19.37 10.65
N GLY A 276 -1.59 19.38 11.96
CA GLY A 276 -2.75 20.04 12.57
C GLY A 276 -3.43 19.16 13.60
N ASN A 277 -4.67 19.48 13.96
CA ASN A 277 -5.43 18.77 15.00
C ASN A 277 -6.52 17.86 14.41
N PHE A 278 -6.14 17.03 13.44
CA PHE A 278 -7.07 16.14 12.78
C PHE A 278 -7.21 14.79 13.51
N THR A 279 -8.40 14.19 13.38
CA THR A 279 -8.80 12.95 14.09
C THR A 279 -9.16 11.87 13.08
N GLY A 280 -8.30 10.86 12.94
CA GLY A 280 -8.52 9.84 11.93
C GLY A 280 -7.24 9.11 11.52
N GLY A 281 -7.30 8.49 10.35
CA GLY A 281 -6.22 7.70 9.80
C GLY A 281 -5.29 8.49 8.90
N CYS A 282 -4.03 8.07 8.90
CA CYS A 282 -2.99 8.67 8.07
C CYS A 282 -1.96 7.61 7.66
N ASN A 283 -1.51 7.67 6.41
CA ASN A 283 -0.38 6.90 5.91
C ASN A 283 0.86 7.80 5.84
N VAL A 284 1.99 7.35 6.36
CA VAL A 284 3.28 8.06 6.30
C VAL A 284 4.31 7.18 5.60
N GLN A 285 5.04 7.75 4.65
CA GLN A 285 6.05 7.02 3.88
C GLN A 285 7.46 7.55 4.17
N PHE A 286 8.40 6.62 4.27
CA PHE A 286 9.80 6.90 4.50
C PHE A 286 10.69 6.15 3.52
N ALA A 287 11.85 6.75 3.22
CA ALA A 287 12.96 6.06 2.62
C ALA A 287 14.10 5.92 3.64
N LEU A 288 14.65 4.71 3.76
CA LEU A 288 15.75 4.41 4.66
C LEU A 288 16.97 3.93 3.88
N ASN A 289 18.11 4.55 4.13
CA ASN A 289 19.38 4.17 3.53
C ASN A 289 19.83 2.82 4.08
N PRO A 290 19.99 1.78 3.25
CA PRO A 290 20.34 0.44 3.72
C PRO A 290 21.76 0.34 4.32
N ALA A 291 22.63 1.33 4.07
CA ALA A 291 24.01 1.34 4.56
C ALA A 291 24.22 2.17 5.84
N THR A 292 23.45 3.24 6.01
CA THR A 292 23.63 4.20 7.12
C THR A 292 22.44 4.29 8.07
N GLU A 293 21.31 3.65 7.74
CA GLU A 293 20.01 3.83 8.39
C GLU A 293 19.50 5.28 8.39
N GLU A 294 20.08 6.15 7.54
CA GLU A 294 19.57 7.50 7.33
C GLU A 294 18.12 7.44 6.84
N LEU A 295 17.24 8.13 7.56
CA LEU A 295 15.80 8.08 7.35
C LEU A 295 15.28 9.43 6.87
N ILE A 296 14.66 9.45 5.70
CA ILE A 296 14.04 10.64 5.11
C ILE A 296 12.53 10.44 4.94
N ALA A 297 11.77 11.52 5.11
CA ALA A 297 10.34 11.52 4.82
C ALA A 297 10.10 11.63 3.31
N VAL A 298 9.15 10.84 2.80
CA VAL A 298 8.75 10.83 1.38
C VAL A 298 7.44 11.59 1.21
N GLU A 299 6.39 11.16 1.90
CA GLU A 299 5.07 11.80 1.87
C GLU A 299 4.24 11.45 3.10
N ILE A 300 3.13 12.17 3.27
CA ILE A 300 2.11 11.92 4.29
C ILE A 300 0.74 12.10 3.66
N ASN A 301 -0.17 11.16 3.91
CA ASN A 301 -1.51 11.14 3.34
C ASN A 301 -2.53 11.18 4.51
N PRO A 302 -3.15 12.33 4.84
CA PRO A 302 -4.08 12.46 5.98
C PRO A 302 -5.49 11.98 5.65
N ARG A 303 -5.58 10.75 5.11
CA ARG A 303 -6.81 10.05 4.74
C ARG A 303 -6.58 8.54 4.79
N VAL A 304 -7.65 7.76 4.65
CA VAL A 304 -7.46 6.34 4.32
C VAL A 304 -6.83 6.20 2.93
N SER A 305 -6.09 5.12 2.76
CA SER A 305 -5.37 4.79 1.53
C SER A 305 -5.59 3.31 1.17
N ARG A 306 -5.01 2.90 0.05
CA ARG A 306 -4.87 1.48 -0.27
C ARG A 306 -4.07 0.74 0.79
N SER A 307 -2.99 1.34 1.26
CA SER A 307 -2.17 0.81 2.34
C SER A 307 -2.97 0.69 3.65
N SER A 308 -3.92 1.59 3.93
CA SER A 308 -4.83 1.46 5.08
C SER A 308 -5.79 0.27 4.93
N ALA A 309 -6.30 0.02 3.71
CA ALA A 309 -7.15 -1.13 3.44
C ALA A 309 -6.37 -2.45 3.56
N LEU A 310 -5.14 -2.50 3.02
CA LEU A 310 -4.20 -3.60 3.17
C LEU A 310 -3.89 -3.84 4.65
N ALA A 311 -3.50 -2.81 5.39
CA ALA A 311 -3.20 -2.88 6.82
C ALA A 311 -4.40 -3.37 7.64
N SER A 312 -5.62 -2.93 7.30
CA SER A 312 -6.83 -3.41 7.98
C SER A 312 -7.05 -4.91 7.77
N LYS A 313 -6.70 -5.43 6.59
CA LYS A 313 -6.80 -6.87 6.28
C LYS A 313 -5.65 -7.65 6.90
N ALA A 314 -4.44 -7.10 6.86
CA ALA A 314 -3.24 -7.67 7.45
C ALA A 314 -3.40 -7.88 8.96
N THR A 315 -3.91 -6.88 9.66
CA THR A 315 -3.93 -6.84 11.14
C THR A 315 -5.26 -7.28 11.73
N GLY A 316 -6.33 -7.31 10.93
CA GLY A 316 -7.71 -7.42 11.43
C GLY A 316 -8.25 -6.12 12.07
N TYR A 317 -7.43 -5.07 12.19
CA TYR A 317 -7.81 -3.79 12.78
C TYR A 317 -8.62 -2.94 11.77
N PRO A 318 -9.90 -2.59 12.03
CA PRO A 318 -10.74 -1.94 11.03
C PRO A 318 -10.53 -0.42 10.96
N ILE A 319 -9.43 0.04 10.33
CA ILE A 319 -8.99 1.45 10.32
C ILE A 319 -10.10 2.42 9.94
N ALA A 320 -10.79 2.20 8.81
CA ALA A 320 -11.84 3.10 8.31
C ALA A 320 -13.03 3.22 9.27
N LYS A 321 -13.40 2.13 9.96
CA LYS A 321 -14.46 2.15 10.99
C LYS A 321 -14.07 3.01 12.17
N ILE A 322 -12.86 2.79 12.69
CA ILE A 322 -12.34 3.50 13.85
C ILE A 322 -12.16 4.98 13.48
N ALA A 323 -11.53 5.30 12.35
CA ALA A 323 -11.34 6.67 11.88
C ALA A 323 -12.67 7.44 11.75
N ALA A 324 -13.74 6.80 11.26
CA ALA A 324 -15.06 7.44 11.19
C ALA A 324 -15.64 7.76 12.58
N LYS A 325 -15.40 6.91 13.59
CA LYS A 325 -15.82 7.17 14.97
C LYS A 325 -14.95 8.24 15.65
N LEU A 326 -13.64 8.26 15.38
CA LEU A 326 -12.74 9.32 15.85
C LEU A 326 -13.17 10.69 15.32
N ALA A 327 -13.56 10.77 14.03
CA ALA A 327 -14.02 12.00 13.40
C ALA A 327 -15.27 12.63 14.04
N ILE A 328 -16.05 11.86 14.82
CA ILE A 328 -17.23 12.34 15.55
C ILE A 328 -17.00 12.47 17.07
N GLY A 329 -15.74 12.48 17.50
CA GLY A 329 -15.33 12.86 18.85
C GLY A 329 -14.84 11.72 19.75
N TYR A 330 -15.04 10.46 19.37
CA TYR A 330 -14.56 9.32 20.18
C TYR A 330 -13.04 9.33 20.33
N SER A 331 -12.53 8.84 21.45
CA SER A 331 -11.13 8.48 21.63
C SER A 331 -10.88 6.99 21.44
N LEU A 332 -9.62 6.61 21.18
CA LEU A 332 -9.25 5.22 20.88
C LEU A 332 -9.55 4.26 22.05
N ASP A 333 -9.42 4.73 23.29
CA ASP A 333 -9.66 3.93 24.49
C ASP A 333 -11.14 3.64 24.75
N GLU A 334 -12.03 4.47 24.21
CA GLU A 334 -13.49 4.32 24.34
C GLU A 334 -14.06 3.32 23.33
N LEU A 335 -13.35 3.09 22.22
CA LEU A 335 -13.75 2.18 21.16
C LEU A 335 -13.30 0.76 21.50
N LYS A 336 -14.15 -0.23 21.25
CA LYS A 336 -13.80 -1.65 21.46
C LYS A 336 -13.09 -2.23 20.24
N ASN A 337 -12.09 -3.07 20.49
CA ASN A 337 -11.52 -3.94 19.46
C ASN A 337 -12.57 -4.96 19.00
N GLN A 338 -12.93 -4.95 17.72
CA GLN A 338 -13.98 -5.81 17.18
C GLN A 338 -13.56 -7.29 17.06
N ILE A 339 -12.25 -7.57 16.99
CA ILE A 339 -11.72 -8.92 16.82
C ILE A 339 -11.72 -9.67 18.15
N THR A 340 -11.17 -9.07 19.21
CA THR A 340 -11.09 -9.67 20.56
C THR A 340 -12.33 -9.41 21.41
N GLN A 341 -13.01 -8.26 21.21
CA GLN A 341 -14.17 -7.77 21.98
C GLN A 341 -13.91 -7.52 23.47
N THR A 342 -12.73 -7.85 23.98
CA THR A 342 -12.31 -7.71 25.38
C THR A 342 -11.31 -6.59 25.61
N THR A 343 -10.73 -6.02 24.54
CA THR A 343 -9.77 -4.91 24.59
C THR A 343 -10.31 -3.66 23.89
N SER A 344 -9.68 -2.51 24.11
CA SER A 344 -10.01 -1.26 23.39
C SER A 344 -9.35 -1.22 22.01
N ALA A 345 -9.66 -0.19 21.22
CA ALA A 345 -8.98 0.12 19.96
C ALA A 345 -7.64 0.82 20.20
N TYR A 346 -7.30 1.19 21.44
CA TYR A 346 -6.05 1.86 21.78
C TYR A 346 -4.90 0.88 22.01
N PHE A 347 -4.39 0.30 20.92
CA PHE A 347 -3.22 -0.59 20.93
C PHE A 347 -2.55 -0.62 19.56
N GLU A 348 -1.32 -1.11 19.51
CA GLU A 348 -0.60 -1.41 18.27
C GLU A 348 -0.69 -2.92 18.01
N PRO A 349 -1.24 -3.37 16.85
CA PRO A 349 -1.36 -4.79 16.54
C PRO A 349 -0.03 -5.54 16.50
N ALA A 350 -0.04 -6.79 16.96
CA ALA A 350 1.06 -7.73 16.82
C ALA A 350 0.65 -8.88 15.88
N LEU A 351 1.52 -9.22 14.93
CA LEU A 351 1.27 -10.25 13.93
C LEU A 351 2.20 -11.44 14.19
N ASP A 352 1.64 -12.64 14.28
CA ASP A 352 2.40 -13.89 14.36
C ASP A 352 2.51 -14.59 12.98
N TYR A 353 2.28 -13.82 11.91
CA TYR A 353 2.34 -14.25 10.52
C TYR A 353 2.89 -13.15 9.63
N VAL A 354 3.15 -13.51 8.38
CA VAL A 354 3.62 -12.63 7.31
C VAL A 354 2.52 -12.44 6.29
N ILE A 355 2.32 -11.18 5.91
CA ILE A 355 1.48 -10.77 4.79
C ILE A 355 2.38 -10.41 3.62
N VAL A 356 2.02 -10.85 2.43
CA VAL A 356 2.64 -10.40 1.18
C VAL A 356 1.53 -9.89 0.26
N LYS A 357 1.68 -8.65 -0.18
CA LYS A 357 0.87 -8.04 -1.23
C LYS A 357 1.65 -8.07 -2.54
N VAL A 358 1.02 -8.49 -3.62
CA VAL A 358 1.58 -8.45 -4.97
C VAL A 358 0.61 -7.70 -5.89
N PRO A 359 1.05 -6.65 -6.60
CA PRO A 359 0.22 -5.95 -7.57
C PRO A 359 -0.16 -6.83 -8.76
N ARG A 360 -1.26 -6.48 -9.42
CA ARG A 360 -1.74 -7.12 -10.65
C ARG A 360 -1.73 -6.11 -11.80
N TRP A 361 -1.13 -6.47 -12.91
CA TRP A 361 -1.04 -5.64 -14.12
C TRP A 361 -1.72 -6.29 -15.31
N ASN A 362 -2.24 -5.50 -16.25
CA ASN A 362 -2.89 -5.99 -17.47
C ASN A 362 -2.20 -5.50 -18.75
N PHE A 363 -0.86 -5.51 -18.78
CA PHE A 363 -0.08 -5.07 -19.95
C PHE A 363 -0.41 -5.86 -21.24
N ASP A 364 -0.88 -7.10 -21.11
CA ASP A 364 -1.37 -7.94 -22.21
C ASP A 364 -2.51 -7.29 -23.01
N LYS A 365 -3.35 -6.49 -22.36
CA LYS A 365 -4.45 -5.75 -22.99
C LYS A 365 -4.00 -4.47 -23.71
N PHE A 366 -2.80 -3.98 -23.41
CA PHE A 366 -2.29 -2.69 -23.92
C PHE A 366 -0.98 -2.89 -24.69
N LYS A 367 -1.06 -3.54 -25.86
CA LYS A 367 0.11 -3.78 -26.73
C LYS A 367 0.81 -2.46 -27.07
N GLY A 368 2.11 -2.38 -26.80
CA GLY A 368 2.92 -1.18 -27.01
C GLY A 368 3.01 -0.24 -25.80
N ALA A 369 2.27 -0.49 -24.72
CA ALA A 369 2.46 0.22 -23.46
C ALA A 369 3.83 -0.12 -22.85
N ASN A 370 4.44 0.87 -22.18
CA ASN A 370 5.69 0.67 -21.46
C ASN A 370 5.43 -0.11 -20.15
N ASP A 371 5.99 -1.32 -20.07
CA ASP A 371 5.86 -2.27 -18.95
C ASP A 371 6.86 -2.03 -17.79
N THR A 372 7.70 -0.99 -17.90
CA THR A 372 8.64 -0.59 -16.86
C THR A 372 7.89 0.07 -15.70
N LEU A 373 8.12 -0.39 -14.48
CA LEU A 373 7.54 0.19 -13.27
C LEU A 373 8.35 1.42 -12.82
N GLY A 374 7.71 2.37 -12.17
CA GLY A 374 8.34 3.63 -11.79
C GLY A 374 7.49 4.40 -10.78
N LEU A 375 7.61 5.73 -10.75
CA LEU A 375 6.82 6.61 -9.87
C LEU A 375 5.32 6.64 -10.18
N GLN A 376 4.94 6.35 -11.42
CA GLN A 376 3.53 6.30 -11.80
C GLN A 376 3.05 4.86 -11.72
N MET A 377 2.05 4.63 -10.88
CA MET A 377 1.38 3.34 -10.75
C MET A 377 0.75 2.90 -12.09
N LYS A 378 0.87 1.60 -12.40
CA LYS A 378 0.32 0.96 -13.61
C LYS A 378 -0.46 -0.32 -13.30
N SER A 379 -0.42 -0.82 -12.07
CA SER A 379 -1.25 -1.93 -11.63
C SER A 379 -2.73 -1.56 -11.64
N VAL A 380 -3.58 -2.56 -11.85
CA VAL A 380 -5.05 -2.41 -11.92
C VAL A 380 -5.75 -3.03 -10.70
N GLY A 381 -4.97 -3.63 -9.80
CA GLY A 381 -5.42 -4.30 -8.60
C GLY A 381 -4.25 -4.94 -7.88
N GLU A 382 -4.55 -5.73 -6.87
CA GLU A 382 -3.55 -6.40 -6.04
C GLU A 382 -4.13 -7.67 -5.43
N VAL A 383 -3.25 -8.58 -5.02
CA VAL A 383 -3.59 -9.74 -4.21
C VAL A 383 -2.83 -9.71 -2.91
N MET A 384 -3.43 -10.25 -1.86
CA MET A 384 -2.84 -10.37 -0.54
C MET A 384 -2.87 -11.84 -0.12
N ALA A 385 -1.74 -12.34 0.40
CA ALA A 385 -1.69 -13.65 1.02
C ALA A 385 -1.08 -13.60 2.42
N ILE A 386 -1.53 -14.51 3.28
CA ILE A 386 -1.07 -14.68 4.66
C ILE A 386 -0.34 -16.02 4.76
N GLY A 387 0.86 -16.06 5.33
CA GLY A 387 1.61 -17.27 5.63
C GLY A 387 2.35 -17.13 6.96
N ARG A 388 2.76 -18.23 7.58
CA ARG A 388 3.58 -18.20 8.81
C ARG A 388 5.03 -17.83 8.55
N SER A 389 5.42 -17.83 7.28
CA SER A 389 6.74 -17.40 6.81
C SER A 389 6.60 -16.59 5.52
N PHE A 390 7.62 -15.79 5.22
CA PHE A 390 7.66 -15.04 3.96
C PHE A 390 7.61 -15.96 2.72
N PRO A 391 8.35 -17.09 2.64
CA PRO A 391 8.22 -18.02 1.53
C PRO A 391 6.79 -18.52 1.32
N GLU A 392 6.10 -18.92 2.39
CA GLU A 392 4.72 -19.39 2.31
C GLU A 392 3.78 -18.29 1.77
N ALA A 393 3.88 -17.09 2.34
CA ALA A 393 3.04 -15.96 1.95
C ALA A 393 3.30 -15.54 0.50
N LEU A 394 4.57 -15.47 0.08
CA LEU A 394 4.95 -15.09 -1.29
C LEU A 394 4.42 -16.09 -2.32
N GLN A 395 4.59 -17.40 -2.09
CA GLN A 395 4.10 -18.41 -3.03
C GLN A 395 2.59 -18.39 -3.16
N LYS A 396 1.86 -18.25 -2.05
CA LYS A 396 0.40 -18.09 -2.06
C LYS A 396 -0.04 -16.82 -2.79
N ALA A 397 0.66 -15.70 -2.59
CA ALA A 397 0.37 -14.46 -3.31
C ALA A 397 0.58 -14.63 -4.82
N CYS A 398 1.72 -15.19 -5.24
CA CYS A 398 2.01 -15.44 -6.65
C CYS A 398 0.99 -16.39 -7.30
N GLN A 399 0.55 -17.43 -6.58
CA GLN A 399 -0.51 -18.34 -7.06
C GLN A 399 -1.86 -17.63 -7.24
N SER A 400 -2.13 -16.61 -6.43
CA SER A 400 -3.43 -15.91 -6.40
C SER A 400 -3.51 -14.78 -7.43
N LEU A 401 -2.47 -14.55 -8.24
CA LEU A 401 -2.42 -13.45 -9.21
C LEU A 401 -3.37 -13.60 -10.40
N GLU A 402 -4.06 -14.74 -10.55
CA GLU A 402 -4.95 -15.02 -11.67
C GLU A 402 -4.26 -14.75 -13.03
N ASN A 403 -3.01 -15.21 -13.15
CA ASN A 403 -2.15 -15.05 -14.32
C ASN A 403 -1.50 -16.39 -14.74
N GLU A 404 -2.12 -17.51 -14.36
CA GLU A 404 -1.65 -18.89 -14.62
C GLU A 404 -0.35 -19.29 -13.91
N ALA A 405 0.25 -18.41 -13.09
CA ALA A 405 1.36 -18.78 -12.24
C ALA A 405 0.92 -19.80 -11.17
N VAL A 406 1.76 -20.80 -10.94
CA VAL A 406 1.51 -21.84 -9.94
C VAL A 406 2.54 -21.71 -8.83
N GLY A 407 2.35 -20.71 -7.96
CA GLY A 407 3.33 -20.32 -6.95
C GLY A 407 4.38 -19.35 -7.50
N LEU A 408 5.58 -19.34 -6.90
CA LEU A 408 6.68 -18.50 -7.36
C LEU A 408 7.36 -19.16 -8.59
N GLY A 409 6.71 -19.06 -9.75
CA GLY A 409 7.25 -19.55 -11.01
C GLY A 409 6.20 -19.59 -12.13
N TYR A 410 6.61 -19.14 -13.31
CA TYR A 410 5.90 -19.42 -14.55
C TYR A 410 6.57 -20.64 -15.19
N TYR A 411 5.93 -21.81 -15.15
CA TYR A 411 6.58 -23.06 -15.54
C TYR A 411 6.74 -23.16 -17.07
N GLY A 412 7.89 -22.66 -17.53
CA GLY A 412 8.56 -22.88 -18.82
C GLY A 412 10.03 -22.46 -18.65
N LYS A 413 11.00 -23.15 -19.27
CA LYS A 413 12.40 -22.70 -19.19
C LYS A 413 12.49 -21.28 -19.73
N SER A 414 13.00 -20.34 -18.92
CA SER A 414 13.41 -19.05 -19.46
C SER A 414 14.34 -19.30 -20.63
N LEU A 415 14.03 -18.71 -21.78
CA LEU A 415 14.89 -18.76 -22.96
C LEU A 415 16.14 -17.88 -22.77
N MET A 416 16.12 -17.02 -21.75
CA MET A 416 17.22 -16.13 -21.41
C MET A 416 18.30 -16.87 -20.62
N LYS A 417 19.55 -16.57 -20.93
CA LYS A 417 20.71 -17.00 -20.14
C LYS A 417 20.81 -16.22 -18.83
N SER A 418 21.57 -16.73 -17.88
CA SER A 418 21.68 -16.15 -16.54
C SER A 418 22.13 -14.68 -16.58
N GLU A 419 23.10 -14.35 -17.44
CA GLU A 419 23.61 -12.98 -17.59
C GLU A 419 22.55 -12.03 -18.19
N GLU A 420 21.77 -12.53 -19.16
CA GLU A 420 20.67 -11.78 -19.78
C GLU A 420 19.55 -11.51 -18.78
N ILE A 421 19.26 -12.47 -17.89
CA ILE A 421 18.27 -12.29 -16.82
C ILE A 421 18.74 -11.24 -15.82
N VAL A 422 20.01 -11.29 -15.39
CA VAL A 422 20.56 -10.30 -14.45
C VAL A 422 20.54 -8.89 -15.03
N GLU A 423 20.79 -8.74 -16.34
CA GLU A 423 20.62 -7.45 -17.02
C GLU A 423 19.15 -7.03 -17.06
N TYR A 424 18.24 -7.95 -17.39
CA TYR A 424 16.81 -7.70 -17.51
C TYR A 424 16.19 -7.19 -16.20
N ILE A 425 16.53 -7.80 -15.05
CA ILE A 425 15.93 -7.46 -13.75
C ILE A 425 16.38 -6.11 -13.17
N LYS A 426 17.41 -5.46 -13.74
CA LYS A 426 17.81 -4.10 -13.35
C LYS A 426 16.67 -3.11 -13.57
N THR A 427 15.92 -3.30 -14.65
CA THR A 427 14.74 -2.51 -14.94
C THR A 427 13.54 -3.17 -14.26
N PRO A 428 12.87 -2.51 -13.30
CA PRO A 428 11.70 -3.08 -12.65
C PRO A 428 10.56 -3.26 -13.66
N LYS A 429 10.05 -4.49 -13.74
CA LYS A 429 8.94 -4.90 -14.62
C LYS A 429 8.00 -5.82 -13.87
N TRP A 430 6.79 -5.99 -14.39
CA TRP A 430 5.73 -6.80 -13.77
C TRP A 430 6.14 -8.25 -13.47
N ASP A 431 7.05 -8.84 -14.25
CA ASP A 431 7.50 -10.23 -14.08
C ASP A 431 8.83 -10.36 -13.31
N ARG A 432 9.38 -9.25 -12.79
CA ARG A 432 10.71 -9.21 -12.16
C ARG A 432 10.89 -10.27 -11.07
N ILE A 433 9.88 -10.49 -10.22
CA ILE A 433 9.97 -11.49 -9.13
C ILE A 433 10.15 -12.92 -9.65
N PHE A 434 9.52 -13.25 -10.78
CA PHE A 434 9.68 -14.55 -11.44
C PHE A 434 11.07 -14.67 -12.09
N ARG A 435 11.57 -13.58 -12.68
CA ARG A 435 12.92 -13.52 -13.27
C ARG A 435 14.03 -13.63 -12.22
N ILE A 436 13.82 -13.08 -11.02
CA ILE A 436 14.74 -13.26 -9.90
C ILE A 436 14.85 -14.75 -9.53
N LYS A 437 13.72 -15.45 -9.47
CA LYS A 437 13.70 -16.90 -9.24
C LYS A 437 14.42 -17.65 -10.36
N ASP A 438 14.17 -17.30 -11.63
CA ASP A 438 14.88 -17.89 -12.78
C ASP A 438 16.41 -17.72 -12.65
N ALA A 439 16.89 -16.52 -12.28
CA ALA A 439 18.30 -16.23 -12.10
C ALA A 439 18.93 -17.11 -10.99
N LEU A 440 18.26 -17.24 -9.84
CA LEU A 440 18.72 -18.08 -8.72
C LEU A 440 18.72 -19.57 -9.09
N MET A 441 17.72 -20.03 -9.84
CA MET A 441 17.67 -21.40 -10.34
C MET A 441 18.84 -21.69 -11.30
N GLN A 442 19.23 -20.71 -12.13
CA GLN A 442 20.38 -20.80 -13.03
C GLN A 442 21.75 -20.56 -12.37
N GLY A 443 21.79 -20.28 -11.07
CA GLY A 443 23.04 -20.18 -10.30
C GLY A 443 23.58 -18.76 -10.11
N SER A 444 22.82 -17.72 -10.47
CA SER A 444 23.16 -16.35 -10.08
C SER A 444 23.22 -16.21 -8.56
N THR A 445 24.15 -15.39 -8.08
CA THR A 445 24.31 -15.15 -6.63
C THR A 445 23.30 -14.14 -6.11
N VAL A 446 22.92 -14.24 -4.83
CA VAL A 446 22.12 -13.21 -4.15
C VAL A 446 22.80 -11.84 -4.23
N LYS A 447 24.14 -11.79 -4.15
CA LYS A 447 24.91 -10.54 -4.26
C LYS A 447 24.72 -9.86 -5.60
N SER A 448 24.82 -10.60 -6.71
CA SER A 448 24.65 -10.04 -8.06
C SER A 448 23.23 -9.54 -8.29
N ILE A 449 22.22 -10.27 -7.81
CA ILE A 449 20.81 -9.86 -7.93
C ILE A 449 20.52 -8.63 -7.07
N ALA A 450 21.01 -8.58 -5.83
CA ALA A 450 20.87 -7.41 -4.96
C ALA A 450 21.50 -6.16 -5.60
N GLN A 451 22.69 -6.30 -6.20
CA GLN A 451 23.35 -5.20 -6.89
C GLN A 451 22.57 -4.72 -8.13
N ALA A 452 21.94 -5.65 -8.85
CA ALA A 452 21.14 -5.32 -10.04
C ALA A 452 19.81 -4.65 -9.68
N THR A 453 19.16 -5.07 -8.59
CA THR A 453 17.76 -4.73 -8.29
C THR A 453 17.58 -3.72 -7.16
N GLY A 454 18.56 -3.62 -6.25
CA GLY A 454 18.44 -2.89 -4.98
C GLY A 454 17.57 -3.59 -3.93
N ILE A 455 16.99 -4.76 -4.24
CA ILE A 455 16.16 -5.53 -3.29
C ILE A 455 17.04 -6.02 -2.13
N ASP A 456 16.50 -5.92 -0.90
CA ASP A 456 17.22 -6.36 0.29
C ASP A 456 17.60 -7.86 0.18
N ARG A 457 18.82 -8.17 0.62
CA ARG A 457 19.36 -9.53 0.55
C ARG A 457 18.53 -10.52 1.33
N TRP A 458 17.88 -10.11 2.41
CA TRP A 458 17.01 -10.96 3.21
C TRP A 458 15.92 -11.61 2.35
N PHE A 459 15.17 -10.81 1.56
CA PHE A 459 14.14 -11.34 0.67
C PHE A 459 14.73 -12.29 -0.38
N LEU A 460 15.89 -11.95 -0.93
CA LEU A 460 16.56 -12.77 -1.95
C LEU A 460 17.06 -14.10 -1.39
N TYR A 461 17.53 -14.14 -0.13
CA TYR A 461 17.89 -15.39 0.55
C TYR A 461 16.65 -16.26 0.79
N GLN A 462 15.52 -15.67 1.19
CA GLN A 462 14.27 -16.42 1.34
C GLN A 462 13.78 -17.02 0.01
N ILE A 463 13.92 -16.29 -1.10
CA ILE A 463 13.62 -16.83 -2.45
C ILE A 463 14.63 -17.92 -2.84
N GLN A 464 15.90 -17.80 -2.44
CA GLN A 464 16.91 -18.83 -2.68
C GLN A 464 16.60 -20.13 -1.92
N GLU A 465 16.02 -20.06 -0.73
CA GLU A 465 15.53 -21.25 -0.01
C GLU A 465 14.42 -21.97 -0.81
N ILE A 466 13.46 -21.21 -1.36
CA ILE A 466 12.42 -21.78 -2.25
C ILE A 466 13.09 -22.49 -3.44
N CYS A 467 14.08 -21.85 -4.08
CA CYS A 467 14.82 -22.44 -5.19
C CYS A 467 15.58 -23.72 -4.79
N THR A 468 16.08 -23.78 -3.55
CA THR A 468 16.80 -24.96 -3.03
C THR A 468 15.86 -26.14 -2.87
N VAL A 469 14.69 -25.93 -2.26
CA VAL A 469 13.66 -26.97 -2.14
C VAL A 469 13.15 -27.41 -3.50
N GLU A 470 12.93 -26.48 -4.44
CA GLU A 470 12.52 -26.82 -5.81
C GLU A 470 13.56 -27.70 -6.52
N LYS A 471 14.86 -27.40 -6.37
CA LYS A 471 15.94 -28.23 -6.93
C LYS A 471 15.95 -29.63 -6.34
N GLU A 472 15.76 -29.77 -5.03
CA GLU A 472 15.69 -31.09 -4.40
C GLU A 472 14.45 -31.87 -4.84
N LEU A 473 13.26 -31.24 -4.88
CA LEU A 473 12.04 -31.85 -5.41
C LEU A 473 12.24 -32.40 -6.82
N SER A 474 12.94 -31.66 -7.68
CA SER A 474 13.19 -32.06 -9.08
C SER A 474 14.02 -33.34 -9.25
N LYS A 475 14.63 -33.87 -8.18
CA LYS A 475 15.41 -35.12 -8.22
C LYS A 475 14.55 -36.37 -7.96
N HIS A 476 13.31 -36.19 -7.52
CA HIS A 476 12.43 -37.29 -7.08
C HIS A 476 11.22 -37.47 -7.99
N THR A 477 10.79 -38.72 -8.17
CA THR A 477 9.44 -39.08 -8.64
C THR A 477 8.44 -38.97 -7.49
N LEU A 478 7.13 -39.07 -7.78
CA LEU A 478 6.13 -39.08 -6.71
C LEU A 478 6.35 -40.23 -5.73
N GLU A 479 6.74 -41.42 -6.18
CA GLU A 479 6.97 -42.60 -5.33
C GLU A 479 8.20 -42.40 -4.44
N SER A 480 9.28 -41.87 -5.00
CA SER A 480 10.58 -41.70 -4.33
C SER A 480 10.69 -40.42 -3.50
N LEU A 481 9.69 -39.53 -3.56
CA LEU A 481 9.66 -38.28 -2.80
C LEU A 481 9.65 -38.55 -1.27
N PRO A 482 10.67 -38.09 -0.52
CA PRO A 482 10.70 -38.22 0.94
C PRO A 482 9.59 -37.42 1.60
N GLU A 483 8.99 -37.98 2.67
CA GLU A 483 7.94 -37.31 3.46
C GLU A 483 8.42 -35.97 4.04
N SER A 484 9.65 -35.93 4.57
CA SER A 484 10.24 -34.72 5.16
C SER A 484 10.32 -33.57 4.15
N LEU A 485 10.77 -33.86 2.93
CA LEU A 485 10.88 -32.88 1.84
C LEU A 485 9.49 -32.40 1.38
N LEU A 486 8.52 -33.30 1.29
CA LEU A 486 7.14 -32.92 0.98
C LEU A 486 6.57 -31.99 2.07
N LYS A 487 6.79 -32.30 3.36
CA LYS A 487 6.34 -31.48 4.48
C LYS A 487 7.00 -30.10 4.47
N GLU A 488 8.31 -30.03 4.22
CA GLU A 488 9.07 -28.79 4.06
C GLU A 488 8.52 -27.94 2.91
N ALA A 489 8.33 -28.53 1.72
CA ALA A 489 7.74 -27.84 0.58
C ALA A 489 6.34 -27.29 0.90
N LYS A 490 5.47 -28.07 1.56
CA LYS A 490 4.14 -27.57 1.95
C LYS A 490 4.21 -26.41 2.94
N LYS A 491 5.15 -26.44 3.89
CA LYS A 491 5.39 -25.32 4.84
C LYS A 491 5.90 -24.05 4.16
N MET A 492 6.65 -24.19 3.07
CA MET A 492 7.10 -23.05 2.25
C MET A 492 6.07 -22.59 1.21
N GLY A 493 4.83 -23.08 1.28
CA GLY A 493 3.73 -22.65 0.42
C GLY A 493 3.70 -23.28 -0.98
N PHE A 494 4.46 -24.35 -1.24
CA PHE A 494 4.40 -25.02 -2.54
C PHE A 494 3.00 -25.63 -2.77
N GLY A 495 2.36 -25.29 -3.89
CA GLY A 495 1.07 -25.86 -4.29
C GLY A 495 1.18 -27.34 -4.70
N ASP A 496 0.10 -28.11 -4.60
CA ASP A 496 0.10 -29.52 -5.05
C ASP A 496 0.37 -29.59 -6.57
N ALA A 497 -0.26 -28.70 -7.35
CA ALA A 497 0.02 -28.49 -8.79
C ALA A 497 1.48 -28.08 -9.08
N GLN A 498 2.07 -27.30 -8.18
CA GLN A 498 3.46 -26.83 -8.33
C GLN A 498 4.42 -28.01 -8.17
N ILE A 499 4.24 -28.79 -7.11
CA ILE A 499 5.03 -29.98 -6.83
C ILE A 499 4.89 -30.98 -7.99
N ALA A 500 3.68 -31.23 -8.46
CA ALA A 500 3.43 -32.14 -9.58
C ALA A 500 4.20 -31.76 -10.85
N LYS A 501 4.35 -30.45 -11.11
CA LYS A 501 5.15 -29.93 -12.25
C LYS A 501 6.65 -30.00 -12.03
N ILE A 502 7.13 -29.96 -10.79
CA ILE A 502 8.56 -29.95 -10.45
C ILE A 502 9.16 -31.36 -10.44
N LEU A 503 8.41 -32.35 -9.94
CA LEU A 503 8.91 -33.72 -9.75
C LEU A 503 9.43 -34.32 -11.06
N ASN A 504 10.46 -35.16 -10.94
CA ASN A 504 10.99 -35.94 -12.05
C ASN A 504 10.01 -37.06 -12.40
N GLY A 505 9.21 -36.85 -13.44
CA GLY A 505 8.18 -37.79 -13.88
C GLY A 505 6.91 -37.06 -14.26
N LYS A 506 5.94 -37.79 -14.82
CA LYS A 506 4.59 -37.24 -15.05
C LYS A 506 3.73 -37.66 -13.86
N CYS A 507 3.24 -36.68 -13.11
CA CYS A 507 2.20 -36.88 -12.12
C CYS A 507 1.23 -35.70 -12.14
N HIS A 508 0.03 -35.92 -11.62
CA HIS A 508 -1.04 -34.94 -11.51
C HIS A 508 -1.14 -34.38 -10.09
N GLU A 509 -1.75 -33.20 -9.95
CA GLU A 509 -1.94 -32.55 -8.66
C GLU A 509 -2.73 -33.41 -7.66
N ASP A 510 -3.71 -34.18 -8.15
CA ASP A 510 -4.52 -35.09 -7.35
C ASP A 510 -3.69 -36.22 -6.72
N GLU A 511 -2.66 -36.70 -7.43
CA GLU A 511 -1.78 -37.75 -6.93
C GLU A 511 -0.88 -37.23 -5.80
N VAL A 512 -0.39 -35.98 -5.93
CA VAL A 512 0.34 -35.28 -4.86
C VAL A 512 -0.57 -35.06 -3.66
N TYR A 513 -1.81 -34.62 -3.89
CA TYR A 513 -2.84 -34.42 -2.86
C TYR A 513 -3.11 -35.71 -2.07
N GLU A 514 -3.33 -36.83 -2.76
CA GLU A 514 -3.63 -38.10 -2.11
C GLU A 514 -2.41 -38.63 -1.34
N LYS A 515 -1.19 -38.55 -1.90
CA LYS A 515 0.03 -38.95 -1.19
C LYS A 515 0.22 -38.14 0.10
N ARG A 516 0.10 -36.81 0.04
CA ARG A 516 0.29 -35.98 1.25
C ARG A 516 -0.78 -36.27 2.30
N LYS A 517 -2.02 -36.54 1.87
CA LYS A 517 -3.14 -36.88 2.76
C LYS A 517 -2.92 -38.22 3.46
N GLN A 518 -2.43 -39.23 2.74
CA GLN A 518 -2.05 -40.53 3.31
C GLN A 518 -0.95 -40.40 4.36
N LEU A 519 -0.04 -39.45 4.18
CA LEU A 519 1.05 -39.12 5.12
C LEU A 519 0.61 -38.19 6.26
N GLY A 520 -0.68 -37.83 6.35
CA GLY A 520 -1.18 -36.90 7.37
C GLY A 520 -0.76 -35.44 7.20
N ILE A 521 -0.15 -35.08 6.06
CA ILE A 521 0.25 -33.71 5.72
C ILE A 521 -0.99 -32.94 5.23
N THR A 522 -1.68 -32.35 6.20
CA THR A 522 -2.93 -31.61 6.00
C THR A 522 -2.77 -30.15 6.40
N ARG A 523 -3.61 -29.30 5.80
CA ARG A 523 -3.63 -27.87 6.12
C ARG A 523 -4.35 -27.67 7.45
N VAL A 524 -3.85 -26.74 8.26
CA VAL A 524 -4.56 -26.19 9.40
C VAL A 524 -4.99 -24.77 9.09
N TYR A 525 -5.93 -24.24 9.87
CA TYR A 525 -6.39 -22.87 9.77
C TYR A 525 -6.04 -22.12 11.04
N LYS A 526 -5.35 -20.99 10.90
CA LYS A 526 -5.00 -20.08 11.99
C LYS A 526 -5.86 -18.83 11.86
N MET A 527 -6.04 -18.11 12.97
CA MET A 527 -6.88 -16.91 13.03
C MET A 527 -6.05 -15.64 12.91
N VAL A 528 -6.62 -14.63 12.27
CA VAL A 528 -6.19 -13.23 12.38
C VAL A 528 -6.84 -12.66 13.63
N ASP A 529 -6.03 -12.32 14.62
CA ASP A 529 -6.49 -11.95 15.97
C ASP A 529 -6.01 -10.58 16.45
N THR A 530 -5.21 -9.87 15.63
CA THR A 530 -4.61 -8.56 15.92
C THR A 530 -3.60 -8.51 17.09
N CYS A 531 -3.37 -9.61 17.79
CA CYS A 531 -2.61 -9.63 19.06
C CYS A 531 -1.69 -10.85 19.22
N ALA A 532 -1.37 -11.56 18.13
CA ALA A 532 -0.45 -12.70 18.15
C ALA A 532 -0.82 -13.74 19.22
N ALA A 533 -2.10 -14.09 19.29
CA ALA A 533 -2.70 -15.01 20.24
C ALA A 533 -2.60 -14.64 21.73
N GLU A 534 -2.26 -13.38 22.07
CA GLU A 534 -2.31 -12.90 23.47
C GLU A 534 -3.75 -12.94 24.02
N PHE A 535 -4.74 -12.62 23.18
CA PHE A 535 -6.16 -12.67 23.51
C PHE A 535 -6.94 -13.55 22.53
N GLU A 536 -8.01 -14.16 23.01
CA GLU A 536 -8.87 -14.99 22.19
C GLU A 536 -9.65 -14.14 21.16
N ALA A 537 -9.49 -14.44 19.87
CA ALA A 537 -10.30 -13.84 18.82
C ALA A 537 -11.73 -14.42 18.82
N LYS A 538 -12.74 -13.54 18.76
CA LYS A 538 -14.15 -13.94 18.60
C LYS A 538 -14.60 -13.91 17.14
N THR A 539 -13.81 -13.31 16.26
CA THR A 539 -14.12 -13.17 14.83
C THR A 539 -13.47 -14.30 14.02
N PRO A 540 -14.23 -15.04 13.19
CA PRO A 540 -13.72 -16.16 12.40
C PRO A 540 -13.00 -15.68 11.11
N TYR A 541 -11.88 -14.95 11.24
CA TYR A 541 -11.04 -14.57 10.11
C TYR A 541 -9.83 -15.51 10.02
N PHE A 542 -9.86 -16.46 9.08
CA PHE A 542 -8.86 -17.52 8.98
C PHE A 542 -7.93 -17.38 7.76
N TYR A 543 -6.74 -17.95 7.90
CA TYR A 543 -5.86 -18.29 6.79
C TYR A 543 -5.33 -19.73 6.95
N SER A 544 -5.08 -20.40 5.83
CA SER A 544 -4.53 -21.75 5.83
C SER A 544 -3.00 -21.74 5.93
N THR A 545 -2.43 -22.69 6.67
CA THR A 545 -0.99 -22.98 6.72
C THR A 545 -0.74 -24.47 6.94
N PHE A 546 0.49 -24.92 6.68
CA PHE A 546 0.96 -26.28 7.01
C PHE A 546 1.83 -26.32 8.28
N GLU A 547 1.90 -25.20 9.01
CA GLU A 547 2.50 -25.15 10.34
C GLU A 547 1.48 -25.45 11.44
N GLY A 548 1.63 -26.60 12.09
CA GLY A 548 0.75 -27.07 13.16
C GLY A 548 0.96 -28.54 13.47
#